data_AF-A0A1J5PLC8-F1
#
_entry.id   AF-A0A1J5PLC8-F1
#
_cell.length_a   1.000
_cell.length_b   1.000
_cell.length_c   1.000
_cell.angle_alpha   90.00
_cell.angle_beta   90.00
_cell.angle_gamma   90.00
#
_symmetry.space_group_name_H-M   'P 1'
#
loop_
_entity.id
_entity.type
_entity.pdbx_description
1 polymer ?
#
loop_
_entity_poly.entity_id
_entity_poly.type
_entity_poly.pdbx_seq_one_letter_code
_entity_poly.pdbx_strand_id
1 'polypeptide(L)'
;MQRIDLSSSVAYFILVGSCAAAVHLAVVYGLVTALAMPALWANPLGFLTAFAVSFVGHSRWTFPLDPTLHGQAVKRFFLIAGTGFLLNQAAFYWGLRWVGPQAYLPLLVAVMVLVAGATFLLGKLWAFADTREAVHETTRH
;
A
#
# COMPACT_ATOMS: atom_id res chain seq x y z
N MET A 1 7.01 9.46 28.53
CA MET A 1 7.82 9.22 27.30
C MET A 1 7.90 7.72 27.08
N GLN A 2 6.91 7.14 26.39
CA GLN A 2 6.80 5.69 26.22
C GLN A 2 7.66 5.30 25.02
N ARG A 3 8.74 4.54 25.25
CA ARG A 3 9.55 3.95 24.19
C ARG A 3 8.63 3.01 23.42
N ILE A 4 8.23 3.38 22.21
CA ILE A 4 7.52 2.47 21.32
C ILE A 4 8.59 1.46 20.89
N ASP A 5 8.51 0.24 21.40
CA ASP A 5 9.40 -0.83 20.98
C ASP A 5 9.24 -1.03 19.47
N LEU A 6 10.37 -1.10 18.76
CA LEU A 6 10.42 -1.20 17.29
C LEU A 6 9.57 -2.38 16.78
N SER A 7 9.50 -3.46 17.56
CA SER A 7 8.68 -4.66 17.33
C SER A 7 7.17 -4.37 17.31
N SER A 8 6.70 -3.49 18.19
CA SER A 8 5.28 -3.10 18.25
C SER A 8 4.87 -2.23 17.08
N SER A 9 5.78 -1.40 16.56
CA SER A 9 5.52 -0.55 15.39
C SER A 9 5.34 -1.38 14.11
N VAL A 10 6.18 -2.39 13.92
CA VAL A 10 6.07 -3.33 12.78
C VAL A 10 4.80 -4.16 12.88
N ALA A 11 4.48 -4.71 14.06
CA ALA A 11 3.26 -5.48 14.27
C ALA A 11 2.00 -4.65 13.99
N TYR A 12 1.98 -3.39 14.45
CA TYR A 12 0.87 -2.47 14.20
C TYR A 12 0.75 -2.11 12.72
N PHE A 13 1.87 -1.85 12.05
CA PHE A 13 1.89 -1.59 10.60
C PHE A 13 1.31 -2.77 9.81
N ILE A 14 1.71 -4.00 10.14
CA ILE A 14 1.17 -5.22 9.53
C ILE A 14 -0.34 -5.35 9.81
N LEU A 15 -0.78 -5.08 11.04
CA LEU A 15 -2.19 -5.16 11.42
C LEU A 15 -3.04 -4.16 10.64
N VAL A 16 -2.65 -2.88 10.62
CA VAL A 16 -3.38 -1.83 9.89
C VAL A 16 -3.37 -2.11 8.38
N GLY A 17 -2.23 -2.54 7.82
CA GLY A 17 -2.13 -2.95 6.42
C GLY A 17 -3.03 -4.14 6.08
N SER A 18 -3.12 -5.14 6.97
CA SER A 18 -3.98 -6.30 6.78
C SER A 18 -5.47 -5.92 6.84
N CYS A 19 -5.87 -5.08 7.80
CA CYS A 19 -7.23 -4.54 7.85
C CYS A 19 -7.58 -3.76 6.58
N ALA A 20 -6.67 -2.93 6.09
CA ALA A 20 -6.89 -2.16 4.86
C ALA A 20 -7.03 -3.06 3.63
N ALA A 21 -6.19 -4.09 3.51
CA ALA A 21 -6.30 -5.10 2.45
C ALA A 21 -7.64 -5.86 2.53
N ALA A 22 -8.08 -6.23 3.74
CA ALA A 22 -9.37 -6.88 3.94
C ALA A 22 -10.55 -5.97 3.52
N VAL A 23 -10.51 -4.68 3.89
CA VAL A 23 -11.51 -3.69 3.46
C VAL A 23 -11.49 -3.52 1.95
N HIS A 24 -10.32 -3.43 1.32
CA HIS A 24 -10.18 -3.36 -0.14
C HIS A 24 -10.91 -4.52 -0.80
N LEU A 25 -10.58 -5.76 -0.40
CA LEU A 25 -11.17 -6.97 -0.95
C LEU A 25 -12.68 -7.02 -0.73
N ALA A 26 -13.15 -6.67 0.47
CA ALA A 26 -14.57 -6.65 0.80
C ALA A 26 -15.35 -5.64 -0.06
N VAL A 27 -14.80 -4.45 -0.26
CA VAL A 27 -15.42 -3.41 -1.10
C VAL A 27 -15.43 -3.83 -2.57
N VAL A 28 -14.33 -4.37 -3.10
CA VAL A 28 -14.30 -4.85 -4.49
C VAL A 28 -15.31 -5.98 -4.68
N TYR A 29 -15.32 -6.96 -3.78
CA TYR A 29 -16.28 -8.05 -3.82
C TYR A 29 -17.72 -7.54 -3.75
N GLY A 30 -18.02 -6.62 -2.84
CA GLY A 30 -19.35 -6.02 -2.70
C GLY A 30 -19.79 -5.25 -3.95
N LEU A 31 -18.90 -4.44 -4.53
CA LEU A 31 -19.20 -3.69 -5.76
C LEU A 31 -19.43 -4.62 -6.96
N VAL A 32 -18.63 -5.68 -7.11
CA VAL A 32 -18.78 -6.63 -8.21
C VAL A 32 -20.05 -7.47 -8.04
N THR A 33 -20.35 -7.93 -6.82
CA THR A 33 -21.49 -8.84 -6.58
C THR A 33 -22.82 -8.12 -6.44
N ALA A 34 -22.88 -6.97 -5.75
CA ALA A 34 -24.13 -6.26 -5.48
C ALA A 34 -24.51 -5.28 -6.60
N LEU A 35 -23.53 -4.68 -7.28
CA LEU A 35 -23.76 -3.66 -8.31
C LEU A 35 -23.43 -4.14 -9.73
N ALA A 36 -23.03 -5.42 -9.88
CA ALA A 36 -22.55 -5.98 -11.14
C ALA A 36 -21.44 -5.13 -11.80
N MET A 37 -20.71 -4.36 -10.99
CA MET A 37 -19.69 -3.44 -11.49
C MET A 37 -18.50 -4.24 -12.03
N PRO A 38 -17.93 -3.89 -13.19
CA PRO A 38 -16.72 -4.55 -13.66
C PRO A 38 -15.60 -4.43 -12.62
N ALA A 39 -14.90 -5.53 -12.35
CA ALA A 39 -13.81 -5.57 -11.35
C ALA A 39 -12.74 -4.50 -11.59
N LEU A 40 -12.55 -4.10 -12.85
CA LEU A 40 -11.65 -3.01 -13.24
C LEU A 40 -12.01 -1.66 -12.61
N TRP A 41 -13.31 -1.34 -12.48
CA TRP A 41 -13.80 -0.11 -11.86
C TRP A 41 -14.01 -0.24 -10.36
N ALA A 42 -14.30 -1.45 -9.90
CA ALA A 42 -14.39 -1.75 -8.47
C ALA A 42 -13.02 -1.63 -7.77
N ASN A 43 -11.93 -1.99 -8.45
CA ASN A 43 -10.58 -1.98 -7.86
C ASN A 43 -10.11 -0.58 -7.39
N PRO A 44 -10.22 0.50 -8.20
CA PRO A 44 -9.92 1.86 -7.75
C PRO A 44 -10.78 2.32 -6.55
N LEU A 45 -12.06 1.98 -6.53
CA LEU A 45 -12.95 2.34 -5.43
C LEU A 45 -12.56 1.59 -4.14
N GLY A 46 -12.26 0.30 -4.25
CA GLY A 46 -11.70 -0.49 -3.15
C GLY A 46 -10.41 0.11 -2.61
N PHE A 47 -9.48 0.51 -3.48
CA PHE A 47 -8.24 1.17 -3.07
C PHE A 47 -8.50 2.49 -2.32
N LEU A 48 -9.40 3.35 -2.81
CA LEU A 48 -9.71 4.62 -2.13
C LEU A 48 -10.30 4.39 -0.73
N THR A 49 -11.20 3.41 -0.58
CA THR A 49 -11.77 3.07 0.72
C THR A 49 -10.72 2.49 1.67
N ALA A 50 -9.86 1.59 1.21
CA ALA A 50 -8.78 1.02 1.99
C ALA A 50 -7.75 2.08 2.40
N PHE A 51 -7.40 2.98 1.48
CA PHE A 51 -6.52 4.12 1.74
C PHE A 51 -7.10 5.03 2.83
N ALA A 52 -8.40 5.35 2.77
CA ALA A 52 -9.06 6.14 3.80
C ALA A 52 -9.04 5.44 5.17
N VAL A 53 -9.27 4.13 5.22
CA VAL A 53 -9.19 3.33 6.46
C VAL A 53 -7.77 3.29 7.01
N SER A 54 -6.75 3.03 6.18
CA SER A 54 -5.34 3.09 6.58
C SER A 54 -4.96 4.46 7.10
N PHE A 55 -5.41 5.51 6.42
CA PHE A 55 -5.13 6.89 6.79
C PHE A 55 -5.75 7.21 8.15
N VAL A 56 -7.02 6.89 8.38
CA VAL A 56 -7.71 7.10 9.67
C VAL A 56 -7.08 6.26 10.79
N GLY A 57 -6.65 5.03 10.48
CA GLY A 57 -5.96 4.16 11.43
C GLY A 57 -4.62 4.75 11.88
N HIS A 58 -3.78 5.17 10.94
CA HIS A 58 -2.50 5.79 11.24
C HIS A 58 -2.64 7.20 11.83
N SER A 59 -3.61 8.00 11.38
CA SER A 59 -3.82 9.36 11.90
C SER A 59 -4.28 9.36 13.36
N ARG A 60 -5.09 8.37 13.78
CA ARG A 60 -5.56 8.24 15.17
C ARG A 60 -4.47 7.85 16.18
N TRP A 61 -3.36 7.27 15.72
CA TRP A 61 -2.27 6.84 16.60
C TRP A 61 -1.02 7.72 16.47
N THR A 62 -0.76 8.31 15.30
CA THR A 62 0.47 9.07 15.05
C THR A 62 0.33 10.57 15.36
N PHE A 63 -0.89 11.13 15.46
CA PHE A 63 -1.05 12.59 15.58
C PHE A 63 -2.04 13.03 16.67
N PRO A 64 -1.55 13.35 17.88
CA PRO A 64 -2.00 14.50 18.64
C PRO A 64 -1.21 15.79 18.31
N LEU A 65 -0.26 15.79 17.37
CA LEU A 65 0.63 16.94 17.07
C LEU A 65 0.30 17.65 15.74
N ASP A 66 0.11 18.98 15.84
CA ASP A 66 0.14 20.03 14.82
C ASP A 66 -0.57 19.84 13.44
N PRO A 67 -1.70 20.54 13.18
CA PRO A 67 -2.43 20.55 11.89
C PRO A 67 -1.61 20.94 10.65
N THR A 68 -0.52 21.68 10.83
CA THR A 68 0.28 22.27 9.74
C THR A 68 1.14 21.23 9.00
N LEU A 69 1.53 20.14 9.65
CA LEU A 69 2.35 19.06 9.08
C LEU A 69 1.52 17.93 8.44
N HIS A 70 0.21 17.88 8.75
CA HIS A 70 -0.70 16.84 8.26
C HIS A 70 -0.79 16.81 6.73
N GLY A 71 -0.91 17.98 6.07
CA GLY A 71 -1.11 18.04 4.63
C GLY A 71 0.05 17.50 3.79
N GLN A 72 1.30 17.73 4.20
CA GLN A 72 2.48 17.21 3.50
C GLN A 72 2.66 15.70 3.71
N ALA A 73 2.41 15.22 4.93
CA ALA A 73 2.46 13.79 5.22
C ALA A 73 1.39 13.02 4.43
N VAL A 74 0.15 13.54 4.36
CA VAL A 74 -0.94 12.96 3.56
C VAL A 74 -0.56 12.90 2.08
N LYS A 75 -0.05 14.01 1.51
CA LYS A 75 0.34 14.05 0.10
C LYS A 75 1.44 13.05 -0.23
N ARG A 76 2.49 12.98 0.60
CA ARG A 76 3.56 11.98 0.42
C ARG A 76 3.04 10.56 0.51
N PHE A 77 2.21 10.26 1.51
CA PHE A 77 1.60 8.93 1.68
C PHE A 77 0.69 8.58 0.50
N PHE A 78 -0.13 9.52 0.02
CA PHE A 78 -0.98 9.34 -1.15
C PHE A 78 -0.19 9.14 -2.44
N LEU A 79 0.91 9.86 -2.65
CA LEU A 79 1.77 9.67 -3.82
C LEU A 79 2.41 8.28 -3.84
N ILE A 80 2.92 7.81 -2.69
CA ILE A 80 3.51 6.47 -2.57
C ILE A 80 2.44 5.40 -2.78
N ALA A 81 1.31 5.50 -2.07
CA ALA A 81 0.21 4.54 -2.19
C ALA A 81 -0.40 4.55 -3.60
N GLY A 82 -0.57 5.73 -4.21
CA GLY A 82 -1.08 5.90 -5.56
C GLY A 82 -0.15 5.31 -6.62
N THR A 83 1.17 5.46 -6.46
CA THR A 83 2.14 4.85 -7.38
C THR A 83 2.06 3.33 -7.33
N GLY A 84 2.04 2.74 -6.12
CA GLY A 84 1.83 1.31 -5.93
C GLY A 84 0.49 0.84 -6.50
N PHE A 85 -0.57 1.63 -6.33
CA PHE A 85 -1.88 1.34 -6.89
C PHE A 85 -1.88 1.38 -8.42
N LEU A 86 -1.21 2.33 -9.06
CA LEU A 86 -1.12 2.38 -10.53
C LEU A 86 -0.43 1.14 -11.10
N LEU A 87 0.64 0.68 -10.44
CA LEU A 87 1.31 -0.57 -10.80
C LEU A 87 0.38 -1.78 -10.62
N ASN A 88 -0.34 -1.84 -9.49
CA ASN A 88 -1.35 -2.87 -9.24
C ASN A 88 -2.46 -2.85 -10.29
N GLN A 89 -3.01 -1.68 -10.60
CA GLN A 89 -4.08 -1.50 -11.56
C GLN A 89 -3.66 -1.90 -12.98
N ALA A 90 -2.44 -1.55 -13.39
CA ALA A 90 -1.88 -1.96 -14.67
C ALA A 90 -1.72 -3.49 -14.74
N ALA A 91 -1.07 -4.09 -13.75
CA ALA A 91 -0.88 -5.53 -13.69
C ALA A 91 -2.22 -6.29 -13.63
N PHE A 92 -3.20 -5.77 -12.89
CA PHE A 92 -4.54 -6.33 -12.81
C PHE A 92 -5.28 -6.24 -14.14
N TYR A 93 -5.23 -5.09 -14.82
CA TYR A 93 -5.81 -4.91 -16.16
C TYR A 93 -5.24 -5.89 -17.19
N TRP A 94 -3.91 -6.02 -17.23
CA TRP A 94 -3.24 -6.95 -18.14
C TRP A 94 -3.56 -8.40 -17.78
N GLY A 95 -3.51 -8.77 -16.50
CA GLY A 95 -3.84 -10.12 -16.05
C GLY A 95 -5.28 -10.53 -16.38
N LEU A 96 -6.24 -9.60 -16.28
CA LEU A 96 -7.64 -9.88 -16.57
C LEU A 96 -7.87 -10.21 -18.05
N ARG A 97 -7.03 -9.67 -18.95
CA ARG A 97 -7.07 -10.01 -20.38
C ARG A 97 -6.59 -11.43 -20.67
N TRP A 98 -5.73 -11.99 -19.83
CA TRP A 98 -5.16 -13.33 -20.02
C TRP A 98 -6.00 -14.42 -19.35
N VAL A 99 -6.42 -14.19 -18.09
CA VAL A 99 -7.12 -15.19 -17.28
C VAL A 99 -8.65 -15.08 -17.43
N GLY A 100 -9.14 -13.94 -17.91
CA GLY A 100 -10.56 -13.64 -18.04
C GLY A 100 -11.22 -13.12 -16.75
N PRO A 101 -12.42 -12.54 -16.87
CA PRO A 101 -13.08 -11.82 -15.77
C PRO A 101 -13.57 -12.71 -14.62
N GLN A 102 -13.79 -14.00 -14.86
CA GLN A 102 -14.24 -14.94 -13.82
C GLN A 102 -13.22 -15.21 -12.71
N ALA A 103 -11.93 -15.00 -12.97
CA ALA A 103 -10.87 -15.22 -11.98
C ALA A 103 -10.38 -13.91 -11.31
N TYR A 104 -11.22 -12.86 -11.29
CA TYR A 104 -10.79 -11.53 -10.83
C TYR A 104 -10.30 -11.51 -9.37
N LEU A 105 -10.93 -12.26 -8.45
CA LEU A 105 -10.53 -12.32 -7.04
C LEU A 105 -9.13 -12.92 -6.83
N PRO A 106 -8.84 -14.16 -7.29
CA PRO A 106 -7.51 -14.73 -7.12
C PRO A 106 -6.44 -13.94 -7.86
N LEU A 107 -6.78 -13.37 -9.03
CA LEU A 107 -5.88 -12.48 -9.76
C LEU A 107 -5.58 -11.20 -8.96
N LEU A 108 -6.59 -10.57 -8.36
CA LEU A 108 -6.42 -9.35 -7.58
C LEU A 108 -5.48 -9.60 -6.38
N VAL A 109 -5.70 -10.69 -5.64
CA VAL A 109 -4.84 -11.10 -4.53
C VAL A 109 -3.41 -11.34 -5.01
N ALA A 110 -3.23 -12.09 -6.10
CA ALA A 110 -1.91 -12.36 -6.67
C ALA A 110 -1.17 -11.08 -7.07
N VAL A 111 -1.86 -10.14 -7.73
CA VAL A 111 -1.29 -8.86 -8.16
C VAL A 111 -0.97 -7.96 -6.96
N MET A 112 -1.79 -7.95 -5.91
CA MET A 112 -1.50 -7.23 -4.67
C MET A 112 -0.21 -7.74 -4.02
N VAL A 113 -0.06 -9.07 -3.88
CA VAL A 113 1.14 -9.68 -3.30
C VAL A 113 2.38 -9.41 -4.17
N LEU A 114 2.24 -9.55 -5.49
CA LEU A 114 3.33 -9.32 -6.44
C LEU A 114 3.83 -7.87 -6.37
N VAL A 115 2.93 -6.89 -6.44
CA VAL A 115 3.30 -5.47 -6.42
C VAL A 115 3.86 -5.06 -5.06
N ALA A 116 3.29 -5.55 -3.96
CA ALA A 116 3.84 -5.32 -2.63
C ALA A 116 5.25 -5.89 -2.49
N GLY A 117 5.45 -7.14 -2.94
CA GLY A 117 6.76 -7.80 -2.94
C GLY A 117 7.80 -7.09 -3.81
N ALA A 118 7.42 -6.69 -5.02
CA ALA A 118 8.29 -5.94 -5.93
C ALA A 118 8.69 -4.58 -5.33
N THR A 119 7.72 -3.85 -4.75
CA THR A 119 7.98 -2.57 -4.08
C THR A 119 8.94 -2.74 -2.89
N PHE A 120 8.74 -3.80 -2.10
CA PHE A 120 9.63 -4.12 -0.99
C PHE A 120 11.05 -4.48 -1.47
N LEU A 121 11.18 -5.31 -2.50
CA LEU A 121 12.48 -5.69 -3.07
C LEU A 121 13.21 -4.48 -3.65
N LEU A 122 12.52 -3.61 -4.38
CA LEU A 122 13.09 -2.37 -4.91
C LEU A 122 13.56 -1.45 -3.79
N GLY A 123 12.72 -1.24 -2.76
CA GLY A 123 13.11 -0.45 -1.58
C GLY A 123 14.30 -1.06 -0.84
N LYS A 124 14.34 -2.39 -0.72
CA LYS A 124 15.45 -3.14 -0.11
C LYS A 124 16.74 -2.95 -0.91
N LEU A 125 16.70 -3.13 -2.24
CA LEU A 125 17.86 -2.97 -3.12
C LEU A 125 18.39 -1.53 -3.12
N TRP A 126 17.49 -0.54 -3.07
CA TRP A 126 17.86 0.88 -2.97
C TRP A 126 18.51 1.21 -1.62
N ALA A 127 17.91 0.75 -0.52
CA ALA A 127 18.47 0.97 0.82
C ALA A 127 19.87 0.35 0.99
N PHE A 128 20.16 -0.77 0.32
CA PHE A 128 21.50 -1.36 0.29
C PHE A 128 22.47 -0.62 -0.64
N ALA A 129 21.98 0.08 -1.67
CA ALA A 129 22.82 0.92 -2.52
C ALA A 129 23.29 2.18 -1.77
N ASP A 130 22.40 2.86 -1.03
CA ASP A 130 22.75 4.05 -0.23
C ASP A 130 23.76 3.75 0.88
N THR A 131 23.79 2.51 1.39
CA THR A 131 24.78 2.10 2.40
C THR A 131 26.21 2.03 1.83
N ARG A 132 26.40 1.87 0.52
CA ARG A 132 27.74 1.79 -0.09
C ARG A 132 28.38 3.16 -0.33
N GLU A 133 27.59 4.22 -0.49
CA GLU A 133 28.13 5.58 -0.69
C GLU A 133 28.67 6.18 0.63
N ALA A 134 27.99 5.96 1.76
CA ALA A 134 28.42 6.48 3.07
C ALA A 134 29.78 5.92 3.56
N VAL A 135 30.14 4.70 3.13
CA VAL A 135 31.44 4.07 3.48
C VAL A 135 32.59 4.62 2.61
N HIS A 136 32.31 5.06 1.38
CA HIS A 136 33.34 5.61 0.49
C HIS A 136 33.71 7.07 0.82
N GLU A 137 32.79 7.86 1.40
CA GLU A 137 33.09 9.22 1.87
C GLU A 137 33.89 9.25 3.18
N THR A 138 33.69 8.28 4.06
CA THR A 138 34.41 8.21 5.35
C THR A 138 35.88 7.76 5.21
N THR A 139 36.24 7.13 4.08
CA THR A 139 37.61 6.63 3.83
C THR A 139 38.47 7.59 3.00
N ARG A 140 37.96 8.79 2.66
CA ARG A 140 38.68 9.85 1.93
C ARG A 140 39.16 11.02 2.81
N HIS A 141 39.02 10.91 4.12
CA HIS A 141 39.62 11.80 5.11
C HIS A 141 40.64 11.04 5.95
#